data_AF-A0A4Q5SHV1-F1
#
_entry.id   AF-A0A4Q5SHV1-F1
#
_cell.length_a   1.000
_cell.length_b   1.000
_cell.length_c   1.000
_cell.angle_alpha   90.00
_cell.angle_beta   90.00
_cell.angle_gamma   90.00
#
_symmetry.space_group_name_H-M   'P 1'
#
loop_
_entity.id
_entity.type
_entity.pdbx_description
1 polymer ?
#
loop_
_entity_poly.entity_id
_entity_poly.type
_entity_poly.pdbx_seq_one_letter_code
_entity_poly.pdbx_strand_id
1 'polypeptide(L)'
;QLHGGIIKYGKEAGGKDFEGKCYVFDNRLSVDVNSVNPMVISTCYNCGATTDKMINCANPECNEHFTQCDACGEKTEGCCSPACQEHPRKRVYDGTGYYVKVPQPVSKKSKLELAGE
;
A
#
# COMPACT_ATOMS: atom_id res chain seq x y z
N GLN A 1 -16.67 12.94 17.23
CA GLN A 1 -15.50 12.94 16.32
C GLN A 1 -14.30 13.53 17.05
N LEU A 2 -13.07 13.02 16.84
CA LEU A 2 -11.85 13.61 17.42
C LEU A 2 -11.53 14.95 16.74
N HIS A 3 -11.37 16.01 17.54
CA HIS A 3 -11.03 17.32 17.03
C HIS A 3 -9.60 17.34 16.47
N GLY A 4 -9.46 17.48 15.14
CA GLY A 4 -8.17 17.40 14.44
C GLY A 4 -7.69 15.98 14.10
N GLY A 5 -8.51 14.96 14.36
CA GLY A 5 -8.24 13.58 13.94
C GLY A 5 -7.08 12.89 14.66
N ILE A 6 -6.73 11.69 14.17
CA ILE A 6 -5.76 10.77 14.78
C ILE A 6 -4.35 11.40 14.86
N ILE A 7 -3.94 12.13 13.82
CA ILE A 7 -2.61 12.76 13.77
C ILE A 7 -2.46 13.84 14.85
N LYS A 8 -3.50 14.66 15.08
CA LYS A 8 -3.47 15.67 16.15
C LYS A 8 -3.45 15.00 17.52
N TYR A 9 -4.26 13.95 17.72
CA TYR A 9 -4.26 13.14 18.93
C TYR A 9 -2.86 12.58 19.27
N GLY A 10 -2.19 11.95 18.30
CA GLY A 10 -0.83 11.43 18.53
C GLY A 10 0.17 12.51 18.94
N LYS A 11 0.07 13.71 18.35
CA LYS A 11 0.96 14.84 18.66
C LYS A 11 0.72 15.46 20.05
N GLU A 12 -0.53 15.60 20.46
CA GLU A 12 -0.88 16.33 21.69
C GLU A 12 -1.02 15.42 22.93
N ALA A 13 -1.43 14.17 22.73
CA ALA A 13 -1.71 13.21 23.81
C ALA A 13 -0.75 12.00 23.78
N GLY A 14 0.22 11.96 22.87
CA GLY A 14 1.22 10.87 22.77
C GLY A 14 0.70 9.58 22.16
N GLY A 15 -0.60 9.47 21.87
CA GLY A 15 -1.16 8.38 21.07
C GLY A 15 -1.34 7.05 21.81
N LYS A 16 -1.26 7.01 23.15
CA LYS A 16 -1.21 5.78 23.97
C LYS A 16 -2.29 4.74 23.64
N ASP A 17 -3.51 5.20 23.32
CA ASP A 17 -4.67 4.33 23.06
C ASP A 17 -4.87 4.04 21.55
N PHE A 18 -3.90 4.42 20.72
CA PHE A 18 -3.86 4.05 19.31
C PHE A 18 -2.93 2.84 19.12
N GLU A 19 -3.48 1.73 18.66
CA GLU A 19 -2.73 0.51 18.37
C GLU A 19 -2.44 0.40 16.87
N GLY A 20 -1.22 -0.02 16.51
CA GLY A 20 -0.79 -0.11 15.13
C GLY A 20 -0.30 1.23 14.54
N LYS A 21 -0.30 1.29 13.20
CA LYS A 21 0.08 2.49 12.44
C LYS A 21 -1.13 3.07 11.70
N CYS A 22 -1.14 4.39 11.54
CA CYS A 22 -2.21 5.07 10.81
C CYS A 22 -1.92 5.02 9.31
N TYR A 23 -2.80 4.38 8.54
CA TYR A 23 -2.72 4.40 7.08
C TYR A 23 -2.96 5.82 6.54
N VAL A 24 -2.14 6.26 5.57
CA VAL A 24 -2.20 7.59 4.96
C VAL A 24 -2.15 7.49 3.44
N PHE A 25 -2.82 8.41 2.76
CA PHE A 25 -3.01 8.39 1.30
C PHE A 25 -1.90 9.16 0.56
N ASP A 26 -0.64 8.92 0.94
CA ASP A 26 0.52 9.44 0.25
C ASP A 26 1.67 8.41 0.24
N ASN A 27 2.84 8.82 -0.24
CA ASN A 27 4.01 7.94 -0.41
C ASN A 27 4.51 7.29 0.90
N ARG A 28 4.05 7.75 2.08
CA ARG A 28 4.44 7.15 3.36
C ARG A 28 3.70 5.85 3.65
N LEU A 29 2.52 5.64 3.06
CA LEU A 29 1.57 4.53 3.29
C LEU A 29 1.03 4.44 4.72
N SER A 30 1.90 4.51 5.73
CA SER A 30 1.54 4.55 7.13
C SER A 30 2.44 5.52 7.91
N VAL A 31 1.94 5.99 9.05
CA VAL A 31 2.69 6.82 9.99
C VAL A 31 2.49 6.33 11.42
N ASP A 32 3.53 6.49 12.23
CA ASP A 32 3.47 6.23 13.67
C ASP A 32 2.62 7.31 14.36
N VAL A 33 1.74 6.88 15.26
CA VAL A 33 0.86 7.76 16.05
C VAL A 33 1.15 7.64 17.53
N ASN A 34 1.40 6.41 18.00
CA ASN A 34 1.66 6.10 19.40
C ASN A 34 3.16 6.12 19.68
N SER A 35 3.60 7.07 20.49
CA SER A 35 4.99 7.18 20.96
C SER A 35 5.19 6.68 22.39
N VAL A 36 4.11 6.31 23.09
CA VAL A 36 4.12 5.87 24.48
C VAL A 36 4.33 4.36 24.60
N ASN A 37 3.63 3.59 23.78
CA ASN A 37 3.60 2.12 23.79
C ASN A 37 3.31 1.55 22.38
N PRO A 38 4.16 1.83 21.38
CA PRO A 38 3.93 1.37 20.01
C PRO A 38 3.88 -0.15 19.91
N MET A 39 2.95 -0.67 19.11
CA MET A 39 2.83 -2.10 18.83
C MET A 39 2.41 -2.35 17.38
N VAL A 40 2.88 -3.46 16.82
CA VAL A 40 2.43 -3.97 15.52
C VAL A 40 1.22 -4.88 15.74
N ILE A 41 0.09 -4.56 15.11
CA ILE A 41 -1.16 -5.33 15.22
C ILE A 41 -1.44 -6.24 14.03
N SER A 42 -0.66 -6.09 12.96
CA SER A 42 -0.88 -6.80 11.70
C SER A 42 0.06 -7.98 11.51
N THR A 43 -0.42 -8.94 10.73
CA THR A 43 0.34 -10.12 10.31
C THR A 43 0.44 -10.16 8.79
N CYS A 44 1.50 -10.76 8.28
CA CYS A 44 1.69 -10.97 6.85
C CYS A 44 0.57 -11.85 6.33
N TYR A 45 -0.08 -11.40 5.27
CA TYR A 45 -1.15 -12.13 4.59
C TYR A 45 -0.72 -13.52 4.10
N ASN A 46 0.55 -13.67 3.70
CA ASN A 46 1.04 -14.91 3.10
C ASN A 46 1.53 -15.96 4.11
N CYS A 47 2.09 -15.55 5.25
CA CYS A 47 2.73 -16.47 6.19
C CYS A 47 2.34 -16.28 7.66
N GLY A 48 1.56 -15.24 7.99
CA GLY A 48 1.16 -14.95 9.36
C GLY A 48 2.22 -14.29 10.25
N ALA A 49 3.46 -14.10 9.76
CA ALA A 49 4.50 -13.41 10.53
C ALA A 49 4.10 -11.97 10.85
N THR A 50 4.36 -11.49 12.07
CA THR A 50 4.10 -10.10 12.46
C THR A 50 4.82 -9.13 11.54
N THR A 51 4.09 -8.16 10.98
CA THR A 51 4.67 -7.10 10.14
C THR A 51 3.70 -5.93 10.07
N ASP A 52 4.24 -4.72 10.08
CA ASP A 52 3.53 -3.45 9.86
C ASP A 52 3.58 -3.00 8.39
N LYS A 53 4.26 -3.75 7.53
CA LYS A 53 4.49 -3.38 6.13
C LYS A 53 3.23 -3.62 5.30
N MET A 54 2.62 -2.52 4.87
CA MET A 54 1.53 -2.51 3.89
C MET A 54 2.12 -2.33 2.49
N ILE A 55 1.64 -3.10 1.53
CA ILE A 55 2.01 -2.99 0.12
C ILE A 55 0.78 -3.04 -0.77
N ASN A 56 0.96 -2.67 -2.03
CA ASN A 56 0.00 -2.96 -3.08
C ASN A 56 0.41 -4.25 -3.79
N CYS A 57 -0.55 -5.03 -4.30
CA CYS A 57 -0.22 -6.19 -5.12
C CYS A 57 0.50 -5.74 -6.40
N ALA A 58 1.63 -6.37 -6.74
CA ALA A 58 2.37 -6.05 -7.95
C ALA A 58 1.54 -6.23 -9.24
N ASN A 59 0.52 -7.10 -9.23
CA ASN A 59 -0.46 -7.21 -10.31
C ASN A 59 -1.34 -5.93 -10.36
N PRO A 60 -1.27 -5.11 -11.43
CA PRO A 60 -2.02 -3.86 -11.52
C PRO A 60 -3.54 -4.05 -11.71
N GLU A 61 -4.01 -5.23 -12.10
CA GLU A 61 -5.45 -5.55 -12.15
C GLU A 61 -6.02 -5.90 -10.79
N CYS A 62 -5.20 -6.54 -9.95
CA CYS A 62 -5.55 -6.80 -8.55
C CYS A 62 -5.39 -5.51 -7.73
N ASN A 63 -4.17 -4.97 -7.65
CA ASN A 63 -3.80 -3.77 -6.90
C ASN A 63 -4.36 -3.72 -5.45
N GLU A 64 -4.62 -4.88 -4.85
CA GLU A 64 -5.10 -4.99 -3.48
C GLU A 64 -4.07 -4.42 -2.50
N HIS A 65 -4.54 -3.77 -1.43
CA HIS A 65 -3.67 -3.26 -0.37
C HIS A 65 -3.65 -4.28 0.78
N PHE A 66 -2.48 -4.86 1.07
CA PHE A 66 -2.37 -5.90 2.08
C PHE A 66 -1.01 -5.89 2.78
N THR A 67 -0.94 -6.55 3.93
CA THR A 67 0.29 -6.63 4.72
C THR A 67 1.17 -7.77 4.25
N GLN A 68 2.45 -7.48 3.98
CA GLN A 68 3.40 -8.49 3.49
C GLN A 68 4.77 -8.27 4.12
N CYS A 69 5.32 -9.30 4.77
CA CYS A 69 6.68 -9.23 5.28
C CYS A 69 7.71 -9.31 4.15
N ASP A 70 8.93 -8.83 4.39
CA ASP A 70 9.97 -8.75 3.36
C ASP A 70 10.27 -10.11 2.71
N ALA A 71 10.39 -11.18 3.52
CA ALA A 71 10.64 -12.52 3.03
C ALA A 71 9.54 -13.04 2.07
N CYS A 72 8.27 -12.73 2.36
CA CYS A 72 7.19 -13.08 1.43
C CYS A 72 7.22 -12.18 0.20
N GLY A 73 7.50 -10.89 0.36
CA GLY A 73 7.60 -9.96 -0.77
C GLY A 73 8.70 -10.33 -1.76
N GLU A 74 9.86 -10.77 -1.28
CA GLU A 74 10.92 -11.32 -2.13
C GLU A 74 10.45 -12.61 -2.83
N LYS A 75 9.86 -13.54 -2.07
CA LYS A 75 9.41 -14.84 -2.60
C LYS A 75 8.30 -14.72 -3.64
N THR A 76 7.35 -13.81 -3.45
CA THR A 76 6.17 -13.64 -4.31
C THR A 76 6.31 -12.44 -5.24
N GLU A 77 7.46 -11.78 -5.28
CA GLU A 77 7.71 -10.55 -6.05
C GLU A 77 6.61 -9.49 -5.85
N GLY A 78 6.23 -9.25 -4.59
CA GLY A 78 5.20 -8.27 -4.22
C GLY A 78 3.76 -8.67 -4.56
N CYS A 79 3.49 -9.93 -4.96
CA CYS A 79 2.14 -10.41 -5.25
C CYS A 79 1.42 -11.02 -4.05
N CYS A 80 0.09 -10.94 -4.01
CA CYS A 80 -0.73 -11.56 -2.96
C CYS A 80 -0.90 -13.08 -3.14
N SER A 81 -0.68 -13.58 -4.37
CA SER A 81 -0.91 -14.97 -4.75
C SER A 81 -0.05 -15.38 -5.97
N PRO A 82 0.17 -16.69 -6.21
CA PRO A 82 0.85 -17.17 -7.42
C PRO A 82 0.16 -16.72 -8.71
N ALA A 83 -1.18 -16.70 -8.75
CA ALA A 83 -1.92 -16.22 -9.92
C ALA A 83 -1.60 -14.76 -10.26
N CYS A 84 -1.39 -13.91 -9.24
CA CYS A 84 -0.94 -12.54 -9.46
C CYS A 84 0.54 -12.46 -9.88
N GLN A 85 1.37 -13.39 -9.42
CA GLN A 85 2.80 -13.46 -9.76
C GLN A 85 3.03 -13.79 -11.24
N GLU A 86 2.12 -14.57 -11.83
CA GLU A 86 2.12 -14.94 -13.26
C GLU A 86 1.40 -13.90 -14.16
N HIS A 87 0.89 -12.80 -13.59
CA HIS A 87 0.12 -11.83 -14.38
C HIS A 87 1.02 -11.12 -15.42
N PRO A 88 0.63 -11.03 -16.70
CA PRO A 88 1.50 -10.51 -17.77
C PRO A 88 1.88 -9.04 -17.60
N ARG A 89 1.09 -8.28 -16.82
CA ARG A 89 1.36 -6.88 -16.48
C ARG A 89 1.92 -6.67 -15.07
N LYS A 90 2.40 -7.73 -14.39
CA LYS A 90 2.99 -7.62 -13.06
C LYS A 90 4.08 -6.53 -13.05
N ARG A 91 4.01 -5.64 -12.08
CA ARG A 91 4.98 -4.56 -11.87
C ARG A 91 6.23 -5.10 -11.18
N VAL A 92 7.40 -4.53 -11.47
CA VAL A 92 8.65 -4.92 -10.81
C VAL A 92 8.58 -4.58 -9.33
N TYR A 93 8.79 -5.57 -8.46
CA TYR A 93 8.89 -5.35 -7.03
C TYR A 93 10.29 -4.88 -6.66
N ASP A 94 10.39 -3.70 -6.05
CA ASP A 94 11.62 -3.05 -5.63
C ASP A 94 11.87 -3.14 -4.12
N GLY A 95 11.10 -3.98 -3.43
CA GLY A 95 11.10 -4.06 -1.97
C GLY A 95 10.15 -3.08 -1.29
N THR A 96 9.56 -2.11 -1.97
CA THR A 96 8.62 -1.16 -1.34
C THR A 96 7.18 -1.62 -1.42
N GLY A 97 6.81 -2.27 -2.54
CA GLY A 97 5.42 -2.58 -2.84
C GLY A 97 4.55 -1.34 -3.10
N TYR A 98 5.20 -0.18 -3.28
CA TYR A 98 4.59 1.04 -3.78
C TYR A 98 4.87 1.16 -5.27
N TYR A 99 3.84 1.49 -6.04
CA TYR A 99 3.96 1.61 -7.48
C TYR A 99 3.40 2.95 -7.92
N VAL A 100 4.30 3.82 -8.37
CA VAL A 100 3.91 5.11 -8.95
C VAL A 100 3.00 4.84 -10.14
N LYS A 101 1.86 5.55 -10.20
CA LYS A 101 1.03 5.56 -11.40
C LYS A 101 1.85 6.19 -12.52
N VAL A 102 2.44 5.34 -13.37
CA VAL A 102 2.95 5.82 -14.66
C VAL A 102 1.74 6.30 -15.45
N PRO A 103 1.74 7.53 -15.98
CA PRO A 103 0.68 7.98 -16.86
C PRO A 103 0.47 6.94 -17.97
N GLN A 104 -0.73 6.38 -18.05
CA GLN A 104 -1.07 5.46 -19.14
C GLN A 104 -0.89 6.23 -20.45
N PRO A 105 -0.17 5.68 -21.44
CA PRO A 105 -0.13 6.31 -22.76
C PRO A 105 -1.56 6.36 -23.28
N VAL A 106 -2.07 7.57 -23.53
CA VAL A 106 -3.40 7.75 -24.11
C VAL A 106 -3.37 7.07 -25.48
N SER A 107 -4.26 6.08 -25.68
CA SER A 107 -4.47 5.46 -26.98
C SER A 107 -4.74 6.55 -28.01
N LYS A 108 -3.91 6.66 -29.05
CA LYS A 108 -4.06 7.63 -30.14
C LYS A 108 -5.40 7.51 -30.91
N LYS A 109 -6.21 6.49 -30.63
CA LYS A 109 -7.50 6.27 -31.29
C LYS A 109 -8.58 7.31 -30.94
N SER A 110 -8.48 8.02 -29.82
CA SER A 110 -9.53 9.00 -29.44
C SER A 110 -9.35 10.41 -30.03
N LYS A 111 -8.26 10.68 -30.77
CA LYS A 111 -8.02 12.03 -31.33
C LYS A 111 -8.58 12.23 -32.75
N LEU A 112 -9.11 11.19 -33.39
CA LEU A 112 -9.62 11.30 -34.77
C LEU A 112 -11.13 11.55 -34.86
N GLU A 113 -11.90 11.35 -33.78
CA GLU A 113 -13.37 11.49 -33.79
C GLU A 113 -13.88 12.84 -33.26
N LEU A 114 -13.00 13.78 -32.91
CA LEU A 114 -13.37 15.11 -32.39
C LEU A 114 -12.91 16.28 -33.27
N ALA A 115 -12.46 16.00 -34.49
CA ALA A 115 -11.99 17.00 -35.46
C ALA A 115 -12.74 16.94 -36.79
N GLY A 116 -13.95 16.38 -36.81
CA GLY A 116 -14.80 16.31 -37.99
C GLY A 116 -16.26 16.46 -37.62
N GLU A 117 -16.69 17.71 -37.43
CA GLU A 117 -18.02 18.27 -37.72
C GLU A 117 -17.93 19.80 -37.67
#